data_AF-A0A2H3CIB4-F1
#
_entry.id   AF-A0A2H3CIB4-F1
#
_cell.length_a   1.000
_cell.length_b   1.000
_cell.length_c   1.000
_cell.angle_alpha   90.00
_cell.angle_beta   90.00
_cell.angle_gamma   90.00
#
_symmetry.space_group_name_H-M   'P 1'
#
loop_
_entity.id
_entity.type
_entity.pdbx_description
1 polymer ?
#
loop_
_entity_poly.entity_id
_entity_poly.type
_entity_poly.pdbx_seq_one_letter_code
_entity_poly.pdbx_strand_id
1 'polypeptide(L)'
;MPTATTTTIITGPSPHPSTHKPNKVSSSSSATLSALIDRAGRAFVNHDHHLSQSLVDSAFTLLPSPLSFPDALDDHRKTWDIFRITLEAHVYASPPAAEDVPEHLKEVMLQSSHALMTRMYQRSLTLFTPASGSSKSVASANVVYIPPSVLNTLVYASLKVNCPDIGRVIIEEWLAHRHGRLSSNHTHHDAYKKILAIYCLQILPALEQWDYAKEFLDYESELSPRSREHQYLQSSLARLCTQTQAVRQRSSLSSPPASSSSSISTTPSSDRSFSPAPSSSSSSSSSSLSTTSTHTVVPSTPKGLHVAQSMTSIAALPSASQSTTSVSSDGTARLARSASSLSDRKQKTQRETMIRRTLPPVTSVITHPIVPSTELRSPTTFALVKAYVATILNSTKLTTFLILAVVFPLISMVLRLRRRRRRRLAAGDAINTADMVRKRLQVVNGREAGVLRTAWSEIVRVLMDTIRMGGSGLV
;
A
#
# COMPACT_ATOMS: atom_id res chain seq x y z
N MET A 1 -28.55 9.18 -67.92
CA MET A 1 -28.98 10.44 -67.27
C MET A 1 -29.77 10.13 -66.02
N PRO A 2 -29.28 10.53 -64.85
CA PRO A 2 -30.12 10.69 -63.66
C PRO A 2 -30.06 12.14 -63.12
N THR A 3 -31.22 12.62 -62.73
CA THR A 3 -31.56 13.97 -62.25
C THR A 3 -31.07 14.17 -60.81
N ALA A 4 -30.35 15.26 -60.55
CA ALA A 4 -29.93 15.68 -59.22
C ALA A 4 -30.93 16.71 -58.64
N THR A 5 -31.46 16.43 -57.45
CA THR A 5 -32.34 17.34 -56.71
C THR A 5 -31.50 18.16 -55.72
N THR A 6 -31.34 19.45 -56.02
CA THR A 6 -30.76 20.46 -55.11
C THR A 6 -31.84 20.99 -54.18
N THR A 7 -31.65 20.84 -52.87
CA THR A 7 -32.50 21.48 -51.85
C THR A 7 -31.76 22.70 -51.30
N THR A 8 -32.27 23.88 -51.63
CA THR A 8 -31.84 25.19 -51.14
C THR A 8 -32.53 25.46 -49.79
N ILE A 9 -31.77 25.55 -48.70
CA ILE A 9 -32.29 26.00 -47.40
C ILE A 9 -31.94 27.48 -47.22
N ILE A 10 -33.00 28.25 -46.99
CA ILE A 10 -33.04 29.71 -46.89
C ILE A 10 -32.48 30.17 -45.53
N THR A 11 -31.56 31.12 -45.61
CA THR A 11 -30.88 31.84 -44.54
C THR A 11 -31.85 32.76 -43.77
N GLY A 12 -32.00 32.53 -42.47
CA GLY A 12 -32.69 33.44 -41.54
C GLY A 12 -31.69 34.34 -40.78
N PRO A 13 -32.04 35.61 -40.49
CA PRO A 13 -31.11 36.60 -39.96
C PRO A 13 -30.77 36.41 -38.47
N SER A 14 -29.48 36.56 -38.20
CA SER A 14 -28.77 36.54 -36.92
C SER A 14 -29.18 37.67 -35.96
N PRO A 15 -29.44 37.39 -34.67
CA PRO A 15 -29.28 38.34 -33.59
C PRO A 15 -27.97 38.08 -32.80
N HIS A 16 -27.20 39.15 -32.69
CA HIS A 16 -26.01 39.44 -31.89
C HIS A 16 -25.52 38.44 -30.80
N PRO A 17 -24.19 38.22 -30.70
CA PRO A 17 -23.59 37.41 -29.65
C PRO A 17 -23.57 38.17 -28.31
N SER A 18 -24.43 37.77 -27.38
CA SER A 18 -24.28 38.13 -25.98
C SER A 18 -23.08 37.41 -25.36
N THR A 19 -22.16 38.21 -24.84
CA THR A 19 -20.94 37.83 -24.12
C THR A 19 -21.28 36.99 -22.87
N HIS A 20 -21.46 35.68 -23.04
CA HIS A 20 -21.62 34.76 -21.93
C HIS A 20 -20.26 34.51 -21.26
N LYS A 21 -20.09 35.02 -20.03
CA LYS A 21 -19.01 34.62 -19.12
C LYS A 21 -19.13 33.12 -18.83
N PRO A 22 -18.19 32.26 -19.29
CA PRO A 22 -18.21 30.84 -18.99
C PRO A 22 -17.41 30.61 -17.71
N ASN A 23 -18.03 30.58 -16.53
CA ASN A 23 -17.27 30.26 -15.30
C ASN A 23 -18.07 29.69 -14.11
N LYS A 24 -19.29 29.17 -14.31
CA LYS A 24 -20.11 28.64 -13.20
C LYS A 24 -20.30 27.13 -13.15
N VAL A 25 -19.89 26.37 -14.17
CA VAL A 25 -20.13 24.91 -14.24
C VAL A 25 -19.03 24.11 -13.51
N SER A 26 -17.79 24.59 -13.54
CA SER A 26 -16.61 23.90 -12.98
C SER A 26 -16.60 23.76 -11.45
N SER A 27 -17.28 24.65 -10.71
CA SER A 27 -17.34 24.57 -9.25
C SER A 27 -18.20 23.41 -8.75
N SER A 28 -19.26 23.06 -9.50
CA SER A 28 -20.21 22.00 -9.12
C SER A 28 -19.60 20.60 -9.19
N SER A 29 -18.77 20.32 -10.21
CA SER A 29 -18.11 19.03 -10.36
C SER A 29 -17.02 18.80 -9.31
N SER A 30 -16.25 19.83 -8.98
CA SER A 30 -15.22 19.76 -7.93
C SER A 30 -15.80 19.39 -6.56
N ALA A 31 -16.91 20.03 -6.14
CA ALA A 31 -17.56 19.71 -4.87
C ALA A 31 -18.13 18.29 -4.85
N THR A 32 -18.71 17.86 -5.98
CA THR A 32 -19.24 16.50 -6.14
C THR A 32 -18.12 15.46 -6.03
N LEU A 33 -16.99 15.67 -6.73
CA LEU A 33 -15.82 14.79 -6.67
C LEU A 33 -15.23 14.70 -5.27
N SER A 34 -15.16 15.81 -4.53
CA SER A 34 -14.73 15.82 -3.12
C SER A 34 -15.69 15.04 -2.22
N ALA A 35 -17.01 15.18 -2.39
CA ALA A 35 -17.99 14.42 -1.62
C ALA A 35 -17.94 12.92 -1.93
N LEU A 36 -17.72 12.57 -3.20
CA LEU A 36 -17.59 11.18 -3.66
C LEU A 36 -16.33 10.53 -3.08
N ILE A 37 -15.18 11.21 -3.03
CA ILE A 37 -13.93 10.60 -2.50
C ILE A 37 -14.04 10.33 -1.01
N ASP A 38 -14.69 11.22 -0.24
CA ASP A 38 -14.93 11.01 1.18
C ASP A 38 -15.86 9.81 1.42
N ARG A 39 -16.87 9.63 0.57
CA ARG A 39 -17.77 8.48 0.62
C ARG A 39 -17.04 7.18 0.22
N ALA A 40 -16.21 7.23 -0.82
CA ALA A 40 -15.43 6.08 -1.29
C ALA A 40 -14.41 5.65 -0.23
N GLY A 41 -13.74 6.60 0.42
CA GLY A 41 -12.83 6.33 1.54
C GLY A 41 -13.53 5.63 2.71
N ARG A 42 -14.73 6.08 3.09
CA ARG A 42 -15.52 5.42 4.15
C ARG A 42 -15.96 4.01 3.74
N ALA A 43 -16.43 3.83 2.51
CA ALA A 43 -16.80 2.52 1.98
C ALA A 43 -15.60 1.55 2.01
N PHE A 44 -14.43 2.02 1.58
CA PHE A 44 -13.19 1.24 1.56
C PHE A 44 -12.76 0.80 2.96
N VAL A 45 -12.81 1.70 3.95
CA VAL A 45 -12.50 1.39 5.36
C VAL A 45 -13.47 0.36 5.95
N ASN A 46 -14.74 0.40 5.52
CA ASN A 46 -15.75 -0.56 5.95
C ASN A 46 -15.72 -1.88 5.14
N HIS A 47 -14.70 -2.08 4.29
CA HIS A 47 -14.58 -3.24 3.40
C HIS A 47 -15.75 -3.41 2.41
N ASP A 48 -16.50 -2.33 2.12
CA ASP A 48 -17.54 -2.32 1.09
C ASP A 48 -16.89 -2.05 -0.28
N HIS A 49 -16.34 -3.12 -0.87
CA HIS A 49 -15.64 -3.07 -2.15
C HIS A 49 -16.56 -2.73 -3.32
N HIS A 50 -17.84 -3.13 -3.24
CA HIS A 50 -18.83 -2.85 -4.28
C HIS A 50 -19.17 -1.36 -4.35
N LEU A 51 -19.46 -0.73 -3.22
CA LEU A 51 -19.69 0.70 -3.18
C LEU A 51 -18.42 1.48 -3.54
N SER A 52 -17.27 1.05 -3.06
CA SER A 52 -15.99 1.69 -3.37
C SER A 52 -15.73 1.71 -4.88
N GLN A 53 -15.89 0.58 -5.56
CA GLN A 53 -15.69 0.47 -7.01
C GLN A 53 -16.72 1.30 -7.77
N SER A 54 -18.00 1.23 -7.40
CA SER A 54 -19.07 2.02 -8.04
C SER A 54 -18.81 3.53 -7.96
N LEU A 55 -18.28 4.01 -6.83
CA LEU A 55 -17.91 5.42 -6.65
C LEU A 55 -16.67 5.81 -7.46
N VAL A 56 -15.70 4.91 -7.60
CA VAL A 56 -14.53 5.10 -8.48
C VAL A 56 -14.98 5.24 -9.93
N ASP A 57 -15.84 4.33 -10.40
CA ASP A 57 -16.36 4.37 -11.76
C ASP A 57 -17.13 5.67 -12.01
N SER A 58 -18.02 6.05 -11.08
CA SER A 58 -18.74 7.33 -11.14
C SER A 58 -17.80 8.53 -11.19
N ALA A 59 -16.74 8.57 -10.38
CA ALA A 59 -15.78 9.67 -10.41
C ALA A 59 -15.02 9.75 -11.74
N PHE A 60 -14.61 8.61 -12.31
CA PHE A 60 -13.89 8.60 -13.59
C PHE A 60 -14.78 8.96 -14.79
N THR A 61 -16.11 8.78 -14.72
CA THR A 61 -17.02 9.36 -15.72
C THR A 61 -17.02 10.89 -15.72
N LEU A 62 -16.70 11.52 -14.57
CA LEU A 62 -16.64 12.98 -14.41
C LEU A 62 -15.24 13.56 -14.64
N LEU A 63 -14.21 12.71 -14.79
CA LEU A 63 -12.81 13.09 -14.93
C LEU A 63 -12.30 12.72 -16.34
N PRO A 64 -12.63 13.51 -17.38
CA PRO A 64 -12.08 13.30 -18.72
C PRO A 64 -10.57 13.55 -18.73
N SER A 65 -9.84 12.99 -19.70
CA SER A 65 -8.41 13.28 -19.89
C SER A 65 -8.13 14.79 -20.06
N PRO A 66 -6.94 15.27 -19.66
CA PRO A 66 -6.62 16.69 -19.74
C PRO A 66 -6.60 17.15 -21.21
N LEU A 67 -7.27 18.25 -21.48
CA LEU A 67 -7.19 18.91 -22.78
C LEU A 67 -5.91 19.75 -22.86
N SER A 68 -5.56 20.46 -21.79
CA SER A 68 -4.38 21.31 -21.72
C SER A 68 -3.75 21.25 -20.33
N PHE A 69 -2.50 21.69 -20.22
CA PHE A 69 -1.78 21.81 -18.95
C PHE A 69 -1.44 23.28 -18.70
N PRO A 70 -1.77 23.89 -17.54
CA PRO A 70 -2.38 23.28 -16.33
C PRO A 70 -3.88 23.00 -16.47
N ASP A 71 -4.39 22.11 -15.62
CA ASP A 71 -5.79 21.66 -15.63
C ASP A 71 -6.44 21.89 -14.25
N ALA A 72 -7.68 22.40 -14.24
CA ALA A 72 -8.45 22.66 -13.03
C ALA A 72 -8.82 21.38 -12.26
N LEU A 73 -8.89 20.23 -12.95
CA LEU A 73 -9.23 18.95 -12.35
C LEU A 73 -8.00 18.08 -12.02
N ASP A 74 -6.77 18.60 -12.19
CA ASP A 74 -5.53 17.83 -11.98
C ASP A 74 -5.45 17.21 -10.59
N ASP A 75 -5.73 17.99 -9.54
CA ASP A 75 -5.68 17.50 -8.15
C ASP A 75 -6.75 16.44 -7.87
N HIS A 76 -7.92 16.54 -8.52
CA HIS A 76 -8.95 15.50 -8.43
C HIS A 76 -8.53 14.21 -9.14
N ARG A 77 -7.98 14.30 -10.35
CA ARG A 77 -7.43 13.13 -11.07
C ARG A 77 -6.37 12.42 -10.23
N LYS A 78 -5.44 13.19 -9.66
CA LYS A 78 -4.40 12.68 -8.76
C LYS A 78 -4.98 11.93 -7.58
N THR A 79 -5.95 12.55 -6.91
CA THR A 79 -6.55 11.96 -5.70
C THR A 79 -7.31 10.67 -6.03
N TRP A 80 -8.12 10.68 -7.09
CA TRP A 80 -8.89 9.52 -7.51
C TRP A 80 -8.04 8.38 -8.06
N ASP A 81 -6.96 8.69 -8.80
CA ASP A 81 -6.07 7.66 -9.30
C ASP A 81 -5.25 7.01 -8.18
N ILE A 82 -4.76 7.80 -7.22
CA ILE A 82 -4.11 7.27 -6.00
C ILE A 82 -5.06 6.33 -5.25
N PHE A 83 -6.33 6.73 -5.09
CA PHE A 83 -7.34 5.91 -4.43
C PHE A 83 -7.57 4.60 -5.19
N ARG A 84 -7.74 4.67 -6.51
CA ARG A 84 -7.95 3.50 -7.37
C ARG A 84 -6.77 2.51 -7.33
N ILE A 85 -5.53 3.01 -7.46
CA ILE A 85 -4.31 2.18 -7.34
C ILE A 85 -4.26 1.52 -5.95
N THR A 86 -4.61 2.27 -4.90
CA THR A 86 -4.59 1.76 -3.52
C THR A 86 -5.65 0.68 -3.31
N LEU A 87 -6.87 0.87 -3.83
CA LEU A 87 -7.97 -0.08 -3.77
C LEU A 87 -7.57 -1.40 -4.45
N GLU A 88 -7.14 -1.34 -5.71
CA GLU A 88 -6.77 -2.52 -6.49
C GLU A 88 -5.58 -3.26 -5.88
N ALA A 89 -4.51 -2.54 -5.49
CA ALA A 89 -3.36 -3.16 -4.85
C ALA A 89 -3.69 -3.74 -3.46
N HIS A 90 -4.69 -3.20 -2.77
CA HIS A 90 -5.17 -3.77 -1.51
C HIS A 90 -5.96 -5.06 -1.71
N VAL A 91 -6.92 -5.05 -2.63
CA VAL A 91 -7.72 -6.23 -2.95
C VAL A 91 -6.85 -7.36 -3.48
N TYR A 92 -5.85 -7.04 -4.32
CA TYR A 92 -4.89 -8.02 -4.82
C TYR A 92 -4.02 -8.63 -3.71
N ALA A 93 -3.44 -7.80 -2.84
CA ALA A 93 -2.55 -8.27 -1.77
C ALA A 93 -3.28 -8.90 -0.57
N SER A 94 -4.56 -8.58 -0.39
CA SER A 94 -5.43 -9.10 0.67
C SER A 94 -6.82 -9.45 0.09
N PRO A 95 -6.93 -10.56 -0.65
CA PRO A 95 -8.17 -11.02 -1.26
C PRO A 95 -9.34 -11.08 -0.26
N PRO A 96 -10.48 -10.42 -0.53
CA PRO A 96 -11.70 -10.61 0.25
C PRO A 96 -12.30 -12.00 -0.02
N ALA A 97 -13.26 -12.42 0.81
CA ALA A 97 -14.08 -13.59 0.52
C ALA A 97 -14.84 -13.40 -0.81
N ALA A 98 -14.90 -14.45 -1.64
CA ALA A 98 -15.28 -14.34 -3.05
C ALA A 98 -16.72 -13.86 -3.34
N GLU A 99 -17.62 -13.95 -2.36
CA GLU A 99 -19.05 -13.66 -2.54
C GLU A 99 -19.33 -12.16 -2.71
N ASP A 100 -18.58 -11.29 -2.03
CA ASP A 100 -18.86 -9.84 -1.97
C ASP A 100 -18.01 -8.96 -2.92
N VAL A 101 -17.27 -9.59 -3.84
CA VAL A 101 -16.31 -8.86 -4.70
C VAL A 101 -16.92 -8.52 -6.07
N PRO A 102 -16.88 -7.25 -6.50
CA PRO A 102 -17.26 -6.83 -7.85
C PRO A 102 -16.53 -7.57 -8.96
N GLU A 103 -17.18 -7.76 -10.11
CA GLU A 103 -16.62 -8.52 -11.25
C GLU A 103 -15.29 -7.97 -11.74
N HIS A 104 -15.14 -6.64 -11.83
CA HIS A 104 -13.86 -6.03 -12.20
C HIS A 104 -12.73 -6.35 -11.21
N LEU A 105 -13.03 -6.37 -9.90
CA LEU A 105 -12.04 -6.68 -8.87
C LEU A 105 -11.72 -8.18 -8.84
N LYS A 106 -12.68 -9.04 -9.20
CA LYS A 106 -12.43 -10.47 -9.44
C LYS A 106 -11.47 -10.67 -10.62
N GLU A 107 -11.66 -9.93 -11.72
CA GLU A 107 -10.73 -9.94 -12.85
C GLU A 107 -9.32 -9.54 -12.40
N VAL A 108 -9.18 -8.47 -11.62
CA VAL A 108 -7.90 -7.99 -11.05
C VAL A 108 -7.21 -9.08 -10.22
N MET A 109 -7.95 -9.83 -9.41
CA MET A 109 -7.42 -10.92 -8.60
C MET A 109 -6.93 -12.12 -9.43
N LEU A 110 -7.42 -12.29 -10.65
CA LEU A 110 -6.98 -13.36 -11.56
C LEU A 110 -5.76 -12.96 -12.40
N GLN A 111 -5.37 -11.69 -12.40
CA GLN A 111 -4.20 -11.22 -13.14
C GLN A 111 -2.89 -11.59 -12.43
N SER A 112 -1.78 -11.71 -13.17
CA SER A 112 -0.46 -11.75 -12.54
C SER A 112 -0.11 -10.38 -11.97
N SER A 113 0.73 -10.35 -10.92
CA SER A 113 1.19 -9.09 -10.29
C SER A 113 1.81 -8.14 -11.30
N HIS A 114 2.60 -8.68 -12.22
CA HIS A 114 3.19 -7.93 -13.33
C HIS A 114 2.11 -7.34 -14.26
N ALA A 115 1.15 -8.15 -14.74
CA ALA A 115 0.09 -7.68 -15.64
C ALA A 115 -0.77 -6.60 -14.98
N LEU A 116 -1.11 -6.78 -13.71
CA LEU A 116 -1.85 -5.80 -12.92
C LEU A 116 -1.10 -4.46 -12.84
N MET A 117 0.16 -4.48 -12.45
CA MET A 117 0.94 -3.24 -12.30
C MET A 117 1.20 -2.56 -13.65
N THR A 118 1.46 -3.31 -14.71
CA THR A 118 1.56 -2.76 -16.07
C THR A 118 0.25 -2.07 -16.47
N ARG A 119 -0.91 -2.69 -16.21
CA ARG A 119 -2.23 -2.10 -16.49
C ARG A 119 -2.46 -0.82 -15.68
N MET A 120 -2.16 -0.81 -14.38
CA MET A 120 -2.27 0.39 -13.54
C MET A 120 -1.39 1.53 -14.06
N TYR A 121 -0.16 1.21 -14.44
CA TYR A 121 0.79 2.19 -14.98
C TYR A 121 0.30 2.78 -16.31
N GLN A 122 -0.06 1.94 -17.27
CA GLN A 122 -0.61 2.37 -18.57
C GLN A 122 -1.85 3.25 -18.40
N ARG A 123 -2.77 2.85 -17.50
CA ARG A 123 -3.96 3.63 -17.21
C ARG A 123 -3.63 5.00 -16.62
N SER A 124 -2.65 5.08 -15.72
CA SER A 124 -2.17 6.35 -15.17
C SER A 124 -1.56 7.24 -16.27
N LEU A 125 -0.74 6.66 -17.17
CA LEU A 125 -0.20 7.38 -18.31
C LEU A 125 -1.32 7.98 -19.19
N THR A 126 -2.34 7.18 -19.54
CA THR A 126 -3.47 7.66 -20.36
C THR A 126 -4.30 8.73 -19.67
N LEU A 127 -4.43 8.65 -18.33
CA LEU A 127 -5.22 9.59 -17.55
C LEU A 127 -4.56 10.98 -17.47
N PHE A 128 -3.23 11.04 -17.41
CA PHE A 128 -2.49 12.30 -17.27
C PHE A 128 -1.92 12.86 -18.57
N THR A 129 -1.81 12.06 -19.63
CA THR A 129 -1.30 12.55 -20.92
C THR A 129 -2.34 13.46 -21.59
N PRO A 130 -2.01 14.73 -21.93
CA PRO A 130 -2.93 15.63 -22.58
C PRO A 130 -3.33 15.17 -23.99
N ALA A 131 -4.61 15.23 -24.31
CA ALA A 131 -5.13 14.84 -25.63
C ALA A 131 -4.83 15.87 -26.74
N SER A 132 -4.45 17.11 -26.40
CA SER A 132 -4.36 18.23 -27.35
C SER A 132 -3.02 18.36 -28.09
N GLY A 133 -2.18 17.32 -28.12
CA GLY A 133 -0.93 17.33 -28.90
C GLY A 133 -1.16 16.88 -30.34
N SER A 134 -1.31 17.85 -31.26
CA SER A 134 -1.28 17.76 -32.74
C SER A 134 -1.92 16.51 -33.42
N SER A 135 -2.88 16.79 -34.30
CA SER A 135 -3.75 15.85 -35.03
C SER A 135 -3.10 14.78 -35.93
N LYS A 136 -1.80 14.51 -35.83
CA LYS A 136 -1.11 13.48 -36.65
C LYS A 136 -0.04 12.67 -35.94
N SER A 137 0.30 12.99 -34.70
CA SER A 137 1.23 12.19 -33.90
C SER A 137 0.43 11.55 -32.79
N VAL A 138 0.30 10.22 -32.78
CA VAL A 138 -0.24 9.49 -31.62
C VAL A 138 0.56 10.00 -30.43
N ALA A 139 -0.08 10.83 -29.58
CA ALA A 139 0.58 11.42 -28.42
C ALA A 139 1.11 10.26 -27.59
N SER A 140 2.42 10.02 -27.69
CA SER A 140 3.04 8.91 -27.00
C SER A 140 2.80 9.15 -25.52
N ALA A 141 2.13 8.19 -24.89
CA ALA A 141 1.89 8.16 -23.47
C ALA A 141 3.22 8.44 -22.76
N ASN A 142 3.34 9.60 -22.12
CA ASN A 142 4.62 10.09 -21.62
C ASN A 142 4.58 10.22 -20.10
N VAL A 143 5.50 9.52 -19.44
CA VAL A 143 5.65 9.47 -17.98
C VAL A 143 5.84 10.84 -17.32
N VAL A 144 6.31 11.85 -18.06
CA VAL A 144 6.53 13.22 -17.56
C VAL A 144 5.23 13.87 -17.09
N TYR A 145 4.09 13.45 -17.64
CA TYR A 145 2.79 13.96 -17.22
C TYR A 145 2.29 13.34 -15.93
N ILE A 146 2.84 12.20 -15.49
CA ILE A 146 2.41 11.56 -14.26
C ILE A 146 2.85 12.40 -13.05
N PRO A 147 1.91 12.83 -12.19
CA PRO A 147 2.25 13.56 -10.99
C PRO A 147 3.10 12.72 -10.04
N PRO A 148 4.16 13.26 -9.41
CA PRO A 148 5.06 12.46 -8.57
C PRO A 148 4.38 11.73 -7.41
N SER A 149 3.24 12.22 -6.92
CA SER A 149 2.44 11.53 -5.91
C SER A 149 1.82 10.22 -6.43
N VAL A 150 1.34 10.23 -7.68
CA VAL A 150 0.79 9.04 -8.36
C VAL A 150 1.93 8.07 -8.65
N LEU A 151 3.06 8.56 -9.18
CA LEU A 151 4.26 7.75 -9.44
C LEU A 151 4.73 7.02 -8.17
N ASN A 152 4.86 7.73 -7.05
CA ASN A 152 5.22 7.13 -5.76
C ASN A 152 4.22 6.03 -5.36
N THR A 153 2.92 6.27 -5.57
CA THR A 153 1.86 5.32 -5.21
C THR A 153 1.94 4.05 -6.07
N LEU A 154 2.20 4.18 -7.37
CA LEU A 154 2.44 3.03 -8.28
C LEU A 154 3.65 2.20 -7.83
N VAL A 155 4.74 2.85 -7.47
CA VAL A 155 5.96 2.15 -6.99
C VAL A 155 5.71 1.44 -5.65
N TYR A 156 5.00 2.08 -4.71
CA TYR A 156 4.61 1.42 -3.47
C TYR A 156 3.65 0.25 -3.71
N ALA A 157 2.72 0.39 -4.66
CA ALA A 157 1.84 -0.69 -5.06
C ALA A 157 2.63 -1.87 -5.63
N SER A 158 3.66 -1.62 -6.45
CA SER A 158 4.51 -2.67 -7.01
C SER A 158 5.26 -3.45 -5.92
N LEU A 159 5.76 -2.76 -4.89
CA LEU A 159 6.33 -3.42 -3.71
C LEU A 159 5.29 -4.25 -2.96
N LYS A 160 4.08 -3.71 -2.79
CA LYS A 160 2.99 -4.36 -2.05
C LYS A 160 2.49 -5.64 -2.73
N VAL A 161 2.45 -5.67 -4.07
CA VAL A 161 2.05 -6.86 -4.84
C VAL A 161 3.23 -7.78 -5.20
N ASN A 162 4.41 -7.56 -4.58
CA ASN A 162 5.64 -8.32 -4.79
C ASN A 162 6.14 -8.34 -6.26
N CYS A 163 6.03 -7.21 -6.99
CA CYS A 163 6.68 -7.01 -8.28
C CYS A 163 7.53 -5.71 -8.32
N PRO A 164 8.66 -5.67 -7.58
CA PRO A 164 9.54 -4.51 -7.54
C PRO A 164 10.23 -4.20 -8.89
N ASP A 165 10.30 -5.18 -9.79
CA ASP A 165 10.81 -5.07 -11.16
C ASP A 165 10.03 -4.03 -11.98
N ILE A 166 8.70 -4.05 -11.92
CA ILE A 166 7.87 -3.01 -12.56
C ILE A 166 8.11 -1.64 -11.91
N GLY A 167 8.28 -1.60 -10.58
CA GLY A 167 8.60 -0.37 -9.86
C GLY A 167 9.93 0.25 -10.31
N ARG A 168 10.95 -0.58 -10.60
CA ARG A 168 12.20 -0.12 -11.22
C ARG A 168 11.95 0.49 -12.58
N VAL A 169 11.24 -0.22 -13.48
CA VAL A 169 10.95 0.28 -14.84
C VAL A 169 10.24 1.64 -14.80
N ILE A 170 9.22 1.79 -13.95
CA ILE A 170 8.47 3.05 -13.79
C ILE A 170 9.39 4.19 -13.36
N ILE A 171 10.28 3.95 -12.40
CA ILE A 171 11.21 4.97 -11.91
C ILE A 171 12.25 5.32 -12.98
N GLU A 172 12.88 4.33 -13.60
CA GLU A 172 13.90 4.55 -14.63
C GLU A 172 13.32 5.30 -15.83
N GLU A 173 12.11 4.95 -16.26
CA GLU A 173 11.43 5.66 -17.34
C GLU A 173 11.14 7.12 -16.94
N TRP A 174 10.65 7.36 -15.72
CA TRP A 174 10.44 8.72 -15.22
C TRP A 174 11.75 9.51 -15.12
N LEU A 175 12.81 8.89 -14.61
CA LEU A 175 14.13 9.49 -14.53
C LEU A 175 14.66 9.87 -15.91
N ALA A 176 14.46 9.02 -16.93
CA ALA A 176 14.92 9.28 -18.29
C ALA A 176 14.24 10.49 -18.95
N HIS A 177 12.99 10.81 -18.59
CA HIS A 177 12.21 11.83 -19.30
C HIS A 177 11.98 13.13 -18.50
N ARG A 178 12.30 13.17 -17.19
CA ARG A 178 11.96 14.29 -16.29
C ARG A 178 12.48 15.67 -16.72
N HIS A 179 13.59 15.74 -17.46
CA HIS A 179 14.25 17.00 -17.83
C HIS A 179 13.51 17.83 -18.88
N GLY A 180 12.46 17.29 -19.51
CA GLY A 180 11.87 17.90 -20.70
C GLY A 180 10.85 19.04 -20.50
N ARG A 181 10.30 19.29 -19.29
CA ARG A 181 9.10 20.15 -19.22
C ARG A 181 8.88 21.06 -18.00
N LEU A 182 9.48 20.82 -16.82
CA LEU A 182 9.04 21.48 -15.58
C LEU A 182 10.17 21.86 -14.58
N SER A 183 11.41 21.97 -15.07
CA SER A 183 12.64 21.96 -14.24
C SER A 183 12.79 23.09 -13.20
N SER A 184 11.98 24.15 -13.22
CA SER A 184 12.25 25.33 -12.36
C SER A 184 11.57 25.32 -10.98
N ASN A 185 10.69 24.35 -10.68
CA ASN A 185 9.91 24.41 -9.44
C ASN A 185 10.55 23.59 -8.31
N HIS A 186 10.77 24.20 -7.14
CA HIS A 186 11.27 23.53 -5.92
C HIS A 186 10.53 22.22 -5.59
N THR A 187 9.24 22.13 -5.91
CA THR A 187 8.42 20.93 -5.74
C THR A 187 8.94 19.72 -6.53
N HIS A 188 9.50 19.94 -7.72
CA HIS A 188 10.10 18.86 -8.51
C HIS A 188 11.38 18.33 -7.87
N HIS A 189 12.17 19.21 -7.26
CA HIS A 189 13.38 18.80 -6.54
C HIS A 189 13.06 17.95 -5.31
N ASP A 190 12.01 18.30 -4.55
CA ASP A 190 11.55 17.49 -3.42
C ASP A 190 10.97 16.14 -3.86
N ALA A 191 10.24 16.13 -4.98
CA ALA A 191 9.73 14.90 -5.58
C ALA A 191 10.86 13.98 -6.04
N TYR A 192 11.88 14.55 -6.69
CA TYR A 192 13.06 13.83 -7.15
C TYR A 192 13.77 13.10 -6.01
N LYS A 193 14.07 13.81 -4.93
CA LYS A 193 14.69 13.24 -3.71
C LYS A 193 13.89 12.08 -3.17
N LYS A 194 12.56 12.22 -3.13
CA LYS A 194 11.68 11.18 -2.61
C LYS A 194 11.68 9.94 -3.51
N ILE A 195 11.65 10.14 -4.83
CA ILE A 195 11.69 9.05 -5.80
C ILE A 195 13.04 8.31 -5.71
N LEU A 196 14.16 9.03 -5.65
CA LEU A 196 15.47 8.43 -5.43
C LEU A 196 15.55 7.67 -4.10
N ALA A 197 14.99 8.21 -3.03
CA ALA A 197 14.93 7.52 -1.76
C ALA A 197 14.15 6.20 -1.84
N ILE A 198 13.03 6.17 -2.54
CA ILE A 198 12.26 4.92 -2.75
C ILE A 198 13.04 3.96 -3.64
N TYR A 199 13.68 4.47 -4.70
CA TYR A 199 14.44 3.67 -5.63
C TYR A 199 15.59 2.92 -4.95
N CYS A 200 16.48 3.68 -4.31
CA CYS A 200 17.71 3.15 -3.72
C CYS A 200 17.48 2.42 -2.39
N LEU A 201 16.46 2.81 -1.60
CA LEU A 201 16.23 2.22 -0.27
C LEU A 201 15.13 1.17 -0.22
N GLN A 202 14.31 1.01 -1.26
CA GLN A 202 13.20 0.06 -1.25
C GLN A 202 13.20 -0.85 -2.47
N ILE A 203 13.20 -0.28 -3.68
CA ILE A 203 13.08 -1.07 -4.92
C ILE A 203 14.34 -1.89 -5.18
N LEU A 204 15.51 -1.26 -5.25
CA LEU A 204 16.76 -1.98 -5.54
C LEU A 204 17.13 -3.00 -4.45
N PRO A 205 16.96 -2.71 -3.15
CA PRO A 205 17.05 -3.71 -2.08
C PRO A 205 16.09 -4.89 -2.24
N ALA A 206 14.83 -4.64 -2.63
CA ALA A 206 13.85 -5.71 -2.86
C ALA A 206 14.21 -6.59 -4.06
N LEU A 207 14.97 -6.06 -5.02
CA LEU A 207 15.54 -6.79 -6.16
C LEU A 207 16.92 -7.40 -5.85
N GLU A 208 17.44 -7.22 -4.64
CA GLU A 208 18.80 -7.61 -4.24
C GLU A 208 19.93 -6.94 -5.05
N GLN A 209 19.64 -5.82 -5.70
CA GLN A 209 20.57 -5.07 -6.55
C GLN A 209 21.33 -3.99 -5.75
N TRP A 210 22.00 -4.40 -4.69
CA TRP A 210 22.68 -3.49 -3.75
C TRP A 210 23.86 -2.74 -4.39
N ASP A 211 24.66 -3.45 -5.19
CA ASP A 211 25.83 -2.87 -5.86
C ASP A 211 25.41 -1.83 -6.89
N TYR A 212 24.37 -2.15 -7.66
CA TYR A 212 23.77 -1.21 -8.61
C TYR A 212 23.22 0.04 -7.90
N ALA A 213 22.57 -0.12 -6.74
CA ALA A 213 22.06 1.02 -5.98
C ALA A 213 23.19 1.94 -5.47
N LYS A 214 24.33 1.35 -5.09
CA LYS A 214 25.52 2.11 -4.69
C LYS A 214 26.14 2.83 -5.89
N GLU A 215 26.35 2.12 -6.99
CA GLU A 215 26.89 2.67 -8.24
C GLU A 215 26.03 3.82 -8.75
N PHE A 216 24.71 3.63 -8.77
CA PHE A 216 23.75 4.66 -9.14
C PHE A 216 23.91 5.93 -8.30
N LEU A 217 24.04 5.82 -6.97
CA LEU A 217 24.24 6.97 -6.08
C LEU A 217 25.62 7.63 -6.24
N ASP A 218 26.63 6.87 -6.66
CA ASP A 218 27.98 7.39 -6.92
C ASP A 218 28.04 8.21 -8.22
N TYR A 219 27.22 7.86 -9.22
CA TYR A 219 27.07 8.61 -10.47
C TYR A 219 25.96 9.69 -10.44
N GLU A 220 25.19 9.76 -9.37
CA GLU A 220 24.12 10.73 -9.21
C GLU A 220 24.68 12.15 -9.05
N SER A 221 24.43 13.01 -10.03
CA SER A 221 25.00 14.37 -10.08
C SER A 221 24.01 15.48 -9.69
N GLU A 222 22.71 15.21 -9.66
CA GLU A 222 21.70 16.24 -9.35
C GLU A 222 21.51 16.46 -7.85
N LEU A 223 21.75 15.41 -7.05
CA LEU A 223 21.92 15.58 -5.63
C LEU A 223 23.35 16.08 -5.37
N SER A 224 23.47 17.30 -4.84
CA SER A 224 24.79 17.80 -4.43
C SER A 224 25.45 16.77 -3.49
N PRO A 225 26.71 16.37 -3.73
CA PRO A 225 27.39 15.38 -2.89
C PRO A 225 27.59 15.89 -1.45
N ARG A 226 27.54 17.22 -1.25
CA ARG A 226 27.57 17.85 0.07
C ARG A 226 26.17 17.97 0.70
N SER A 227 25.12 17.59 -0.02
CA SER A 227 23.77 17.55 0.54
C SER A 227 23.70 16.47 1.61
N ARG A 228 23.15 16.86 2.76
CA ARG A 228 22.83 15.93 3.86
C ARG A 228 21.96 14.76 3.40
N GLU A 229 21.20 14.94 2.32
CA GLU A 229 20.32 13.92 1.76
C GLU A 229 21.09 12.83 1.03
N HIS A 230 22.10 13.18 0.23
CA HIS A 230 22.94 12.20 -0.47
C HIS A 230 23.69 11.32 0.55
N GLN A 231 24.33 11.96 1.55
CA GLN A 231 24.97 11.27 2.65
C GLN A 231 23.98 10.41 3.46
N TYR A 232 22.76 10.89 3.68
CA TYR A 232 21.70 10.12 4.35
C TYR A 232 21.29 8.89 3.54
N LEU A 233 21.16 9.00 2.22
CA LEU A 233 20.82 7.87 1.35
C LEU A 233 21.94 6.82 1.37
N GLN A 234 23.20 7.23 1.18
CA GLN A 234 24.35 6.31 1.22
C GLN A 234 24.47 5.60 2.57
N SER A 235 24.39 6.34 3.68
CA SER A 235 24.47 5.74 5.03
C SER A 235 23.29 4.84 5.35
N SER A 236 22.08 5.20 4.90
CA SER A 236 20.89 4.36 5.07
C SER A 236 20.97 3.08 4.27
N LEU A 237 21.47 3.15 3.03
CA LEU A 237 21.68 1.99 2.16
C LEU A 237 22.72 1.03 2.76
N ALA A 238 23.88 1.54 3.18
CA ALA A 238 24.92 0.74 3.83
C ALA A 238 24.40 0.02 5.09
N ARG A 239 23.59 0.72 5.89
CA ARG A 239 22.94 0.13 7.07
C ARG A 239 21.93 -0.95 6.69
N LEU A 240 21.11 -0.75 5.65
CA LEU A 240 20.14 -1.75 5.20
C LEU A 240 20.84 -2.99 4.63
N CYS A 241 21.91 -2.80 3.87
CA CYS A 241 22.72 -3.88 3.32
C CYS A 241 23.34 -4.74 4.42
N THR A 242 24.05 -4.13 5.37
CA THR A 242 24.65 -4.83 6.52
C THR A 242 23.61 -5.55 7.38
N GLN A 243 22.45 -4.93 7.62
CA GLN A 243 21.35 -5.57 8.35
C GLN A 243 20.81 -6.81 7.62
N THR A 244 20.59 -6.71 6.30
CA THR A 244 20.05 -7.81 5.49
C THR A 244 21.04 -8.97 5.41
N GLN A 245 22.34 -8.68 5.25
CA GLN A 245 23.40 -9.70 5.28
C GLN A 245 23.47 -10.42 6.62
N ALA A 246 23.37 -9.70 7.75
CA ALA A 246 23.38 -10.29 9.07
C ALA A 246 22.19 -11.24 9.31
N VAL A 247 21.00 -10.93 8.77
CA VAL A 247 19.83 -11.82 8.84
C VAL A 247 20.07 -13.11 8.05
N ARG A 248 20.59 -13.00 6.82
CA ARG A 248 20.91 -14.17 5.98
C ARG A 248 21.93 -15.11 6.64
N GLN A 249 22.98 -14.54 7.24
CA GLN A 249 24.00 -15.32 7.94
C GLN A 249 23.43 -16.10 9.14
N ARG A 250 22.45 -15.54 9.86
CA ARG A 250 21.78 -16.25 10.96
C ARG A 250 20.90 -17.38 10.48
N SER A 251 20.18 -17.18 9.37
CA SER A 251 19.33 -18.22 8.78
C SER A 251 20.12 -19.44 8.30
N SER A 252 21.36 -19.26 7.80
CA SER A 252 22.20 -20.39 7.37
C SER A 252 22.75 -21.25 8.52
N LEU A 253 22.89 -20.69 9.72
CA LEU A 253 23.46 -21.39 10.88
C LEU A 253 22.41 -22.16 11.70
N SER A 254 21.12 -21.88 11.53
CA SER A 254 20.03 -22.47 12.31
C SER A 254 19.47 -23.76 11.70
N SER A 255 20.02 -24.26 10.59
CA SER A 255 19.68 -25.59 10.08
C SER A 255 20.15 -26.62 11.12
N PRO A 256 19.26 -27.30 11.87
CA PRO A 256 19.69 -28.27 12.85
C PRO A 256 20.53 -29.32 12.12
N PRO A 257 21.68 -29.74 12.68
CA PRO A 257 22.47 -30.81 12.10
C PRO A 257 21.53 -32.00 11.98
N ALA A 258 21.27 -32.45 10.74
CA ALA A 258 20.45 -33.60 10.46
C ALA A 258 20.94 -34.73 11.35
N SER A 259 20.14 -35.09 12.34
CA SER A 259 20.44 -36.16 13.26
C SER A 259 20.50 -37.41 12.42
N SER A 260 21.72 -37.87 12.12
CA SER A 260 21.99 -39.14 11.49
C SER A 260 21.45 -40.23 12.41
N SER A 261 20.19 -40.61 12.19
CA SER A 261 19.64 -41.86 12.68
C SER A 261 20.35 -42.99 11.94
N SER A 262 21.48 -43.39 12.49
CA SER A 262 22.19 -44.63 12.23
C SER A 262 21.30 -45.80 12.67
N SER A 263 20.45 -46.31 11.76
CA SER A 263 19.92 -47.66 11.88
C SER A 263 20.79 -48.63 11.10
N ILE A 264 21.61 -49.34 11.86
CA ILE A 264 22.38 -50.53 11.49
C ILE A 264 21.43 -51.57 10.88
N SER A 265 21.71 -52.05 9.67
CA SER A 265 21.37 -53.43 9.30
C SER A 265 22.38 -53.96 8.28
N THR A 266 23.19 -54.88 8.78
CA THR A 266 24.17 -55.74 8.12
C THR A 266 23.57 -56.64 7.05
N THR A 267 24.23 -56.76 5.88
CA THR A 267 24.60 -58.05 5.25
C THR A 267 25.67 -57.84 4.17
N PRO A 268 26.57 -58.82 3.92
CA PRO A 268 27.79 -58.62 3.14
C PRO A 268 27.80 -59.33 1.76
N SER A 269 28.87 -59.02 1.01
CA SER A 269 29.48 -59.74 -0.13
C SER A 269 28.81 -59.66 -1.51
N SER A 270 29.48 -58.97 -2.44
CA SER A 270 30.01 -59.61 -3.66
C SER A 270 30.93 -58.65 -4.41
N ASP A 271 32.12 -59.17 -4.71
CA ASP A 271 33.20 -58.59 -5.49
C ASP A 271 32.78 -58.05 -6.87
N ARG A 272 33.48 -56.99 -7.32
CA ARG A 272 34.38 -57.07 -8.48
C ARG A 272 35.17 -55.77 -8.70
N SER A 273 36.48 -55.94 -8.66
CA SER A 273 37.54 -55.02 -9.08
C SER A 273 37.57 -54.86 -10.60
N PHE A 274 37.97 -53.67 -11.09
CA PHE A 274 39.09 -53.48 -12.05
C PHE A 274 39.45 -51.99 -12.14
N SER A 275 40.74 -51.70 -11.91
CA SER A 275 41.48 -50.43 -12.00
C SER A 275 41.83 -50.06 -13.48
N PRO A 276 42.78 -49.15 -13.79
CA PRO A 276 43.05 -47.75 -13.36
C PRO A 276 43.33 -46.76 -14.54
N ALA A 277 43.67 -45.51 -14.16
CA ALA A 277 44.70 -44.62 -14.75
C ALA A 277 44.31 -43.42 -15.66
N PRO A 278 45.14 -42.35 -15.68
CA PRO A 278 44.72 -40.94 -15.64
C PRO A 278 45.18 -40.10 -16.84
N SER A 279 44.73 -38.85 -16.96
CA SER A 279 45.45 -37.80 -17.71
C SER A 279 45.08 -36.39 -17.25
N SER A 280 46.13 -35.64 -16.95
CA SER A 280 46.18 -34.19 -16.74
C SER A 280 46.25 -33.44 -18.08
N SER A 281 45.99 -32.13 -18.03
CA SER A 281 46.52 -31.06 -18.91
C SER A 281 45.54 -30.34 -19.86
N SER A 282 45.18 -29.12 -19.43
CA SER A 282 45.45 -27.85 -20.12
C SER A 282 44.53 -27.28 -21.22
N SER A 283 44.32 -25.97 -21.04
CA SER A 283 44.30 -24.87 -22.03
C SER A 283 43.06 -24.63 -22.91
N SER A 284 42.38 -23.53 -22.57
CA SER A 284 42.11 -22.37 -23.44
C SER A 284 41.80 -22.63 -24.92
N SER A 285 40.58 -22.29 -25.35
CA SER A 285 40.40 -21.50 -26.57
C SER A 285 39.04 -20.82 -26.66
N SER A 286 39.12 -19.61 -27.19
CA SER A 286 38.07 -18.65 -27.45
C SER A 286 37.34 -18.95 -28.77
N SER A 287 36.15 -18.35 -28.90
CA SER A 287 35.43 -18.00 -30.13
C SER A 287 34.94 -19.10 -31.07
N SER A 288 33.60 -19.14 -31.30
CA SER A 288 33.02 -18.55 -32.52
C SER A 288 31.50 -18.74 -32.59
N LEU A 289 30.86 -17.70 -33.10
CA LEU A 289 29.49 -17.62 -33.60
C LEU A 289 29.19 -18.73 -34.62
N SER A 290 27.99 -19.33 -34.57
CA SER A 290 27.08 -19.49 -35.72
C SER A 290 25.82 -20.32 -35.39
N THR A 291 24.68 -19.72 -35.71
CA THR A 291 23.51 -20.27 -36.45
C THR A 291 22.69 -21.43 -35.87
N THR A 292 21.45 -21.07 -35.50
CA THR A 292 20.19 -21.75 -35.83
C THR A 292 20.20 -23.28 -35.86
N SER A 293 19.69 -23.90 -34.79
CA SER A 293 19.18 -25.27 -34.84
C SER A 293 17.76 -25.32 -34.29
N THR A 294 16.84 -25.61 -35.18
CA THR A 294 15.42 -25.87 -34.94
C THR A 294 15.27 -27.28 -34.39
N HIS A 295 14.98 -27.44 -33.10
CA HIS A 295 14.50 -28.70 -32.56
C HIS A 295 13.08 -28.54 -32.00
N THR A 296 12.15 -29.06 -32.79
CA THR A 296 10.80 -29.46 -32.41
C THR A 296 10.86 -30.53 -31.32
N VAL A 297 10.31 -30.24 -30.13
CA VAL A 297 10.01 -31.26 -29.12
C VAL A 297 8.50 -31.29 -28.89
N VAL A 298 7.97 -32.50 -29.06
CA VAL A 298 6.56 -32.92 -29.01
C VAL A 298 6.05 -32.92 -27.56
N PRO A 299 4.76 -32.62 -27.30
CA PRO A 299 4.18 -32.62 -25.96
C PRO A 299 3.99 -34.05 -25.42
N SER A 300 4.50 -34.29 -24.20
CA SER A 300 4.24 -35.50 -23.43
C SER A 300 2.91 -35.39 -22.69
N THR A 301 1.91 -36.10 -23.18
CA THR A 301 0.65 -36.41 -22.48
C THR A 301 0.90 -37.41 -21.35
N PRO A 302 0.31 -37.22 -20.15
CA PRO A 302 -0.02 -38.34 -19.28
C PRO A 302 -1.52 -38.67 -19.32
N LYS A 303 -1.86 -39.78 -20.00
CA LYS A 303 -2.95 -40.69 -19.59
C LYS A 303 -2.35 -41.54 -18.46
N GLY A 304 -2.98 -41.86 -17.33
CA GLY A 304 -4.34 -41.76 -16.82
C GLY A 304 -4.45 -42.84 -15.73
N LEU A 305 -5.31 -42.70 -14.72
CA LEU A 305 -5.94 -43.88 -14.12
C LEU A 305 -7.23 -43.51 -13.39
N HIS A 306 -8.29 -44.19 -13.81
CA HIS A 306 -9.66 -44.16 -13.33
C HIS A 306 -9.79 -44.67 -11.90
N VAL A 307 -10.63 -44.02 -11.09
CA VAL A 307 -11.57 -44.71 -10.20
C VAL A 307 -12.95 -44.08 -10.42
N ALA A 308 -13.91 -44.95 -10.67
CA ALA A 308 -15.27 -44.66 -11.06
C ALA A 308 -16.17 -44.30 -9.85
N GLN A 309 -17.17 -43.45 -10.06
CA GLN A 309 -18.60 -43.83 -10.08
C GLN A 309 -19.52 -42.63 -9.83
N SER A 310 -20.63 -42.65 -10.59
CA SER A 310 -21.97 -42.18 -10.23
C SER A 310 -22.50 -40.84 -10.77
N MET A 311 -23.19 -41.00 -11.91
CA MET A 311 -24.60 -40.64 -12.14
C MET A 311 -25.00 -39.16 -12.28
N THR A 312 -25.04 -38.73 -13.54
CA THR A 312 -26.18 -38.12 -14.27
C THR A 312 -27.14 -37.16 -13.56
N SER A 313 -27.27 -35.95 -14.13
CA SER A 313 -28.54 -35.48 -14.71
C SER A 313 -28.33 -34.36 -15.73
N ILE A 314 -28.96 -34.54 -16.88
CA ILE A 314 -29.04 -33.67 -18.06
C ILE A 314 -30.44 -33.06 -18.07
N ALA A 315 -30.56 -31.74 -18.30
CA ALA A 315 -31.70 -31.00 -18.89
C ALA A 315 -31.65 -29.54 -18.40
N ALA A 316 -32.01 -28.50 -19.13
CA ALA A 316 -32.34 -28.27 -20.52
C ALA A 316 -32.31 -26.74 -20.73
N LEU A 317 -31.96 -26.27 -21.93
CA LEU A 317 -32.28 -24.90 -22.37
C LEU A 317 -33.81 -24.74 -22.49
N PRO A 318 -34.29 -23.49 -22.42
CA PRO A 318 -35.02 -23.02 -23.59
C PRO A 318 -34.67 -21.59 -24.04
N SER A 319 -34.97 -21.38 -25.33
CA SER A 319 -34.85 -20.16 -26.10
C SER A 319 -35.87 -19.08 -25.73
N ALA A 320 -35.44 -17.84 -25.94
CA ALA A 320 -36.16 -16.68 -26.52
C ALA A 320 -37.64 -16.45 -26.21
N SER A 321 -37.96 -15.23 -25.73
CA SER A 321 -39.05 -14.41 -26.28
C SER A 321 -38.96 -12.94 -25.81
N GLN A 322 -39.29 -12.06 -26.74
CA GLN A 322 -39.37 -10.60 -26.67
C GLN A 322 -40.61 -10.13 -25.89
N SER A 323 -40.66 -8.81 -25.58
CA SER A 323 -41.81 -7.90 -25.34
C SER A 323 -41.63 -7.09 -24.03
N THR A 324 -41.18 -5.83 -24.07
CA THR A 324 -41.93 -4.55 -24.19
C THR A 324 -42.79 -4.12 -22.98
N THR A 325 -42.59 -2.84 -22.61
CA THR A 325 -43.49 -1.89 -21.93
C THR A 325 -43.87 -2.11 -20.46
N SER A 326 -43.46 -1.18 -19.59
CA SER A 326 -44.41 -0.23 -18.96
C SER A 326 -43.69 0.81 -18.08
N VAL A 327 -44.08 2.06 -18.29
CA VAL A 327 -43.77 3.27 -17.54
C VAL A 327 -44.76 3.40 -16.36
N SER A 328 -44.42 4.25 -15.37
CA SER A 328 -45.23 4.89 -14.30
C SER A 328 -44.72 4.51 -12.91
N SER A 329 -44.33 5.37 -11.96
CA SER A 329 -44.64 6.75 -11.51
C SER A 329 -45.06 6.66 -10.03
N ASP A 330 -44.57 7.61 -9.24
CA ASP A 330 -45.08 8.13 -7.95
C ASP A 330 -45.36 7.20 -6.75
N GLY A 331 -44.79 7.58 -5.60
CA GLY A 331 -45.13 6.99 -4.32
C GLY A 331 -44.33 7.55 -3.15
N THR A 332 -44.61 8.79 -2.78
CA THR A 332 -44.11 9.43 -1.55
C THR A 332 -44.66 8.71 -0.31
N ALA A 333 -43.81 8.23 0.60
CA ALA A 333 -44.24 7.82 1.94
C ALA A 333 -43.20 8.19 3.00
N ARG A 334 -43.49 9.26 3.74
CA ARG A 334 -42.92 9.57 5.06
C ARG A 334 -43.44 8.56 6.08
N LEU A 335 -42.59 8.07 6.97
CA LEU A 335 -43.03 7.48 8.24
C LEU A 335 -42.28 8.12 9.39
N ALA A 336 -43.04 8.89 10.16
CA ALA A 336 -42.72 9.34 11.50
C ALA A 336 -42.97 8.22 12.50
N ARG A 337 -42.12 8.09 13.52
CA ARG A 337 -42.41 7.38 14.79
C ARG A 337 -41.46 7.95 15.85
N SER A 338 -41.92 8.96 16.59
CA SER A 338 -42.62 8.89 17.88
C SER A 338 -41.73 8.42 19.03
N ALA A 339 -41.58 9.35 19.97
CA ALA A 339 -40.92 9.26 21.27
C ALA A 339 -41.75 8.48 22.30
N SER A 340 -41.20 8.42 23.53
CA SER A 340 -41.61 7.72 24.76
C SER A 340 -40.98 6.33 24.92
N SER A 341 -40.52 5.88 26.08
CA SER A 341 -40.80 6.29 27.46
C SER A 341 -39.65 5.92 28.41
N LEU A 342 -39.56 6.68 29.49
CA LEU A 342 -38.87 6.37 30.74
C LEU A 342 -39.21 4.96 31.26
N SER A 343 -38.22 4.26 31.84
CA SER A 343 -38.46 3.50 33.07
C SER A 343 -37.16 3.26 33.85
N ASP A 344 -37.07 3.96 34.97
CA ASP A 344 -36.40 3.55 36.19
C ASP A 344 -36.80 2.11 36.58
N ARG A 345 -35.85 1.28 37.02
CA ARG A 345 -36.03 0.41 38.20
C ARG A 345 -34.73 -0.26 38.65
N LYS A 346 -34.22 0.21 39.80
CA LYS A 346 -33.35 -0.56 40.71
C LYS A 346 -34.07 -1.84 41.14
N GLN A 347 -33.37 -2.98 41.17
CA GLN A 347 -33.55 -3.92 42.28
C GLN A 347 -32.31 -4.78 42.52
N LYS A 348 -31.91 -4.75 43.78
CA LYS A 348 -30.83 -5.45 44.47
C LYS A 348 -31.50 -6.63 45.17
N THR A 349 -31.03 -7.86 44.95
CA THR A 349 -31.32 -8.96 45.88
C THR A 349 -30.17 -9.95 45.90
N GLN A 350 -29.55 -10.06 47.09
CA GLN A 350 -28.71 -11.16 47.52
C GLN A 350 -29.50 -12.47 47.54
N ARG A 351 -28.83 -13.60 47.33
CA ARG A 351 -28.99 -14.75 48.23
C ARG A 351 -27.76 -15.65 48.24
N GLU A 352 -27.28 -15.87 49.45
CA GLU A 352 -26.25 -16.81 49.89
C GLU A 352 -26.75 -18.26 49.92
N THR A 353 -25.80 -19.14 50.32
CA THR A 353 -25.91 -20.48 50.94
C THR A 353 -25.86 -21.67 49.97
N MET A 354 -25.15 -22.78 50.23
CA MET A 354 -24.22 -23.25 51.28
C MET A 354 -23.74 -24.67 50.86
N ILE A 355 -22.49 -25.05 51.23
CA ILE A 355 -22.08 -26.38 51.80
C ILE A 355 -22.17 -27.64 50.87
N ARG A 356 -21.21 -28.60 50.73
CA ARG A 356 -20.31 -29.30 51.68
C ARG A 356 -19.20 -30.12 50.96
N ARG A 357 -18.04 -30.16 51.63
CA ARG A 357 -16.96 -31.19 51.80
C ARG A 357 -17.06 -32.57 51.12
N THR A 358 -15.90 -33.11 50.69
CA THR A 358 -15.15 -34.23 51.35
C THR A 358 -13.72 -34.40 50.79
N LEU A 359 -12.79 -34.89 51.64
CA LEU A 359 -11.31 -34.95 51.52
C LEU A 359 -10.76 -36.26 50.83
N PRO A 360 -9.52 -36.77 51.10
CA PRO A 360 -8.27 -36.66 50.31
C PRO A 360 -7.71 -38.05 49.87
N PRO A 361 -6.47 -38.22 49.32
CA PRO A 361 -5.23 -38.38 50.14
C PRO A 361 -3.92 -37.84 49.49
N VAL A 362 -3.00 -37.25 50.26
CA VAL A 362 -1.68 -37.77 50.73
C VAL A 362 -0.74 -38.35 49.66
N THR A 363 0.34 -37.62 49.33
CA THR A 363 1.69 -38.19 49.27
C THR A 363 2.75 -37.11 49.51
N SER A 364 3.67 -37.42 50.41
CA SER A 364 4.78 -36.62 50.90
C SER A 364 6.01 -36.75 50.02
N VAL A 365 6.66 -35.64 49.68
CA VAL A 365 8.10 -35.62 49.35
C VAL A 365 8.75 -34.46 50.10
N ILE A 366 9.70 -34.84 50.95
CA ILE A 366 10.56 -34.02 51.78
C ILE A 366 11.71 -33.53 50.90
N THR A 367 11.89 -32.21 50.79
CA THR A 367 13.18 -31.63 50.38
C THR A 367 13.36 -30.26 51.05
N HIS A 368 14.56 -30.05 51.58
CA HIS A 368 14.96 -29.05 52.56
C HIS A 368 14.78 -27.57 52.11
N PRO A 369 14.38 -26.66 53.01
CA PRO A 369 14.45 -25.23 52.73
C PRO A 369 15.88 -24.69 52.98
N ILE A 370 16.53 -24.26 51.91
CA ILE A 370 17.70 -23.40 51.97
C ILE A 370 17.22 -22.01 52.40
N VAL A 371 17.76 -21.52 53.51
CA VAL A 371 17.53 -20.17 54.06
C VAL A 371 18.40 -19.18 53.27
N PRO A 372 17.83 -18.23 52.50
CA PRO A 372 18.60 -17.10 52.01
C PRO A 372 18.69 -16.03 53.10
N SER A 373 19.92 -15.70 53.46
CA SER A 373 20.31 -14.59 54.32
C SER A 373 19.71 -13.27 53.83
N THR A 374 18.91 -12.64 54.68
CA THR A 374 18.34 -11.30 54.48
C THR A 374 19.42 -10.24 54.72
N GLU A 375 20.16 -9.88 53.67
CA GLU A 375 20.86 -8.59 53.65
C GLU A 375 19.84 -7.45 53.50
N LEU A 376 19.80 -6.57 54.49
CA LEU A 376 19.03 -5.33 54.52
C LEU A 376 19.55 -4.36 53.45
N ARG A 377 19.18 -4.61 52.20
CA ARG A 377 19.49 -3.72 51.08
C ARG A 377 18.45 -2.61 51.00
N SER A 378 18.89 -1.39 51.24
CA SER A 378 18.08 -0.16 51.13
C SER A 378 17.29 -0.14 49.81
N PRO A 379 15.98 0.14 49.85
CA PRO A 379 15.10 0.01 48.70
C PRO A 379 15.58 0.93 47.57
N THR A 380 15.92 0.32 46.43
CA THR A 380 16.30 1.07 45.25
C THR A 380 15.09 1.86 44.76
N THR A 381 15.32 3.05 44.17
CA THR A 381 14.26 3.88 43.57
C THR A 381 13.41 3.09 42.57
N PHE A 382 14.00 2.09 41.92
CA PHE A 382 13.31 1.15 41.05
C PHE A 382 12.26 0.29 41.78
N ALA A 383 12.52 -0.14 43.01
CA ALA A 383 11.55 -0.91 43.82
C ALA A 383 10.33 -0.05 44.20
N LEU A 384 10.54 1.24 44.50
CA LEU A 384 9.44 2.19 44.74
C LEU A 384 8.60 2.42 43.48
N VAL A 385 9.24 2.59 42.32
CA VAL A 385 8.52 2.73 41.05
C VAL A 385 7.74 1.45 40.72
N LYS A 386 8.34 0.27 40.94
CA LYS A 386 7.68 -1.02 40.69
C LYS A 386 6.47 -1.23 41.60
N ALA A 387 6.57 -0.88 42.88
CA ALA A 387 5.44 -0.96 43.82
C ALA A 387 4.31 0.02 43.45
N TYR A 388 4.66 1.25 43.03
CA TYR A 388 3.69 2.25 42.59
C TYR A 388 2.96 1.82 41.30
N VAL A 389 3.70 1.27 40.34
CA VAL A 389 3.14 0.77 39.06
C VAL A 389 2.26 -0.46 39.29
N ALA A 390 2.65 -1.37 40.19
CA ALA A 390 1.84 -2.53 40.54
C ALA A 390 0.48 -2.12 41.16
N THR A 391 0.47 -1.07 41.97
CA THR A 391 -0.76 -0.55 42.59
C THR A 391 -1.72 0.05 41.54
N ILE A 392 -1.18 0.71 40.51
CA ILE A 392 -1.96 1.27 39.39
C ILE A 392 -2.49 0.17 38.46
N LEU A 393 -1.70 -0.89 38.25
CA LEU A 393 -2.08 -2.05 37.42
C LEU A 393 -3.15 -2.92 38.07
N ASN A 394 -3.30 -2.89 39.39
CA ASN A 394 -4.35 -3.61 40.11
C ASN A 394 -5.68 -2.83 40.19
N SER A 395 -5.75 -1.63 39.62
CA SER A 395 -7.03 -0.90 39.50
C SER A 395 -7.92 -1.57 38.45
N THR A 396 -9.24 -1.32 38.54
CA THR A 396 -10.27 -1.90 37.65
C THR A 396 -9.83 -1.94 36.18
N LYS A 397 -10.16 -3.02 35.46
CA LYS A 397 -9.75 -3.25 34.05
C LYS A 397 -9.99 -2.04 33.13
N LEU A 398 -10.97 -1.21 33.44
CA LEU A 398 -11.31 0.00 32.69
C LEU A 398 -10.31 1.16 32.91
N THR A 399 -9.79 1.34 34.13
CA THR A 399 -8.77 2.37 34.41
C THR A 399 -7.42 2.01 33.81
N THR A 400 -7.01 0.74 33.88
CA THR A 400 -5.79 0.28 33.21
C THR A 400 -5.90 0.45 31.70
N PHE A 401 -7.04 0.11 31.09
CA PHE A 401 -7.28 0.36 29.67
C PHE A 401 -7.23 1.86 29.32
N LEU A 402 -7.89 2.72 30.10
CA LEU A 402 -7.90 4.17 29.85
C LEU A 402 -6.49 4.79 29.98
N ILE A 403 -5.71 4.35 30.96
CA ILE A 403 -4.32 4.82 31.14
C ILE A 403 -3.44 4.37 29.96
N LEU A 404 -3.58 3.13 29.51
CA LEU A 404 -2.71 2.56 28.47
C LEU A 404 -3.12 3.00 27.05
N ALA A 405 -4.44 3.10 26.78
CA ALA A 405 -4.97 3.43 25.47
C ALA A 405 -5.12 4.94 25.22
N VAL A 406 -5.27 5.76 26.27
CA VAL A 406 -5.51 7.21 26.13
C VAL A 406 -4.36 8.03 26.70
N VAL A 407 -4.01 7.80 27.97
CA VAL A 407 -3.04 8.65 28.69
C VAL A 407 -1.61 8.43 28.16
N PHE A 408 -1.19 7.18 27.97
CA PHE A 408 0.14 6.85 27.46
C PHE A 408 0.43 7.44 26.05
N PRO A 409 -0.47 7.31 25.05
CA PRO A 409 -0.27 7.97 23.75
C PRO A 409 -0.23 9.50 23.86
N LEU A 410 -1.08 10.13 24.68
CA LEU A 410 -1.07 11.58 24.89
C LEU A 410 0.24 12.07 25.51
N ILE A 411 0.74 11.38 26.55
CA ILE A 411 2.02 11.72 27.17
C ILE A 411 3.17 11.51 26.19
N SER A 412 3.16 10.41 25.42
CA SER A 412 4.16 10.15 24.38
C SER A 412 4.16 11.23 23.30
N MET A 413 2.99 11.70 22.88
CA MET A 413 2.82 12.80 21.92
C MET A 413 3.39 14.11 22.47
N VAL A 414 3.05 14.47 23.72
CA VAL A 414 3.57 15.69 24.38
C VAL A 414 5.08 15.63 24.55
N LEU A 415 5.64 14.49 24.96
CA LEU A 415 7.08 14.29 25.08
C LEU A 415 7.77 14.34 23.71
N ARG A 416 7.16 13.81 22.66
CA ARG A 416 7.68 13.87 21.28
C ARG A 416 7.67 15.29 20.73
N LEU A 417 6.61 16.07 21.00
CA LEU A 417 6.51 17.50 20.70
C LEU A 417 7.57 18.31 21.46
N ARG A 418 7.76 18.03 22.75
CA ARG A 418 8.75 18.70 23.59
C ARG A 418 10.19 18.35 23.16
N ARG A 419 10.47 17.10 22.79
CA ARG A 419 11.76 16.68 22.21
C ARG A 419 12.02 17.34 20.86
N ARG A 420 11.01 17.47 19.99
CA ARG A 420 11.12 18.23 18.73
C ARG A 420 11.42 19.71 18.99
N ARG A 421 10.76 20.35 19.98
CA ARG A 421 11.06 21.74 20.38
C ARG A 421 12.46 21.89 20.95
N ARG A 422 12.91 20.98 21.83
CA ARG A 422 14.27 21.02 22.39
C ARG A 422 15.34 20.80 21.34
N ARG A 423 15.13 19.92 20.35
CA ARG A 423 16.06 19.76 19.22
C ARG A 423 16.16 21.01 18.35
N ARG A 424 15.07 21.79 18.23
CA ARG A 424 15.07 23.08 17.53
C ARG A 424 15.72 24.21 18.34
N LEU A 425 15.76 24.10 19.66
CA LEU A 425 16.44 25.08 20.54
C LEU A 425 17.92 24.75 20.77
N ALA A 426 18.30 23.47 20.70
CA ALA A 426 19.68 23.01 20.83
C ALA A 426 20.47 23.08 19.52
N ALA A 427 19.79 23.05 18.37
CA ALA A 427 20.35 23.53 17.11
C ALA A 427 20.26 25.07 17.15
N GLY A 428 21.27 25.71 17.74
CA GLY A 428 21.35 27.17 17.82
C GLY A 428 21.23 27.76 16.42
N ASP A 429 20.07 28.36 16.14
CA ASP A 429 19.78 29.02 14.88
C ASP A 429 19.62 30.50 15.16
N ALA A 430 20.43 31.28 14.46
CA ALA A 430 20.37 32.73 14.43
C ALA A 430 18.92 33.13 14.11
N ILE A 431 18.37 34.02 14.94
CA ILE A 431 17.00 34.51 14.83
C ILE A 431 16.89 35.29 13.51
N ASN A 432 16.47 34.59 12.45
CA ASN A 432 16.22 35.19 11.15
C ASN A 432 14.77 35.71 11.15
N THR A 433 14.65 37.03 11.24
CA THR A 433 13.40 37.81 11.24
C THR A 433 12.46 37.50 10.06
N ALA A 434 13.00 36.94 8.97
CA ALA A 434 12.25 36.47 7.81
C ALA A 434 11.24 35.35 8.13
N ASP A 435 11.56 34.43 9.04
CA ASP A 435 10.65 33.33 9.39
C ASP A 435 9.47 33.79 10.23
N MET A 436 9.63 34.86 11.00
CA MET A 436 8.53 35.46 11.78
C MET A 436 7.52 36.18 10.87
N VAL A 437 7.99 36.80 9.77
CA VAL A 437 7.14 37.42 8.74
C VAL A 437 6.42 36.35 7.91
N ARG A 438 7.12 35.25 7.55
CA ARG A 438 6.51 34.11 6.85
C ARG A 438 5.42 33.43 7.67
N LYS A 439 5.64 33.32 8.99
CA LYS A 439 4.65 32.78 9.93
C LYS A 439 3.44 33.71 10.15
N ARG A 440 3.63 35.03 10.08
CA ARG A 440 2.52 35.99 10.12
C ARG A 440 1.71 36.01 8.82
N LEU A 441 2.35 35.81 7.66
CA LEU A 441 1.64 35.71 6.38
C LEU A 441 0.89 34.39 6.21
N GLN A 442 1.39 33.27 6.76
CA GLN A 442 0.67 31.99 6.73
C GLN A 442 -0.54 31.91 7.67
N VAL A 443 -0.61 32.76 8.70
CA VAL A 443 -1.78 32.81 9.61
C VAL A 443 -2.94 33.61 9.01
N VAL A 444 -2.68 34.47 8.01
CA VAL A 444 -3.71 35.34 7.40
C VAL A 444 -4.42 34.66 6.22
N ASN A 445 -3.81 33.69 5.53
CA ASN A 445 -4.40 33.02 4.37
C ASN A 445 -4.71 31.52 4.62
N GLY A 446 -5.87 31.24 5.25
CA GLY A 446 -6.54 29.95 5.10
C GLY A 446 -6.52 29.06 6.35
N ARG A 447 -7.45 29.34 7.27
CA ARG A 447 -7.58 28.64 8.56
C ARG A 447 -8.32 27.29 8.49
N GLU A 448 -8.77 26.84 7.31
CA GLU A 448 -9.62 25.63 7.22
C GLU A 448 -9.03 24.49 6.36
N ALA A 449 -8.28 24.78 5.29
CA ALA A 449 -7.72 23.73 4.42
C ALA A 449 -6.49 23.01 5.00
N GLY A 450 -5.83 23.60 6.00
CA GLY A 450 -4.59 23.05 6.58
C GLY A 450 -4.82 21.89 7.53
N VAL A 451 -5.91 21.91 8.30
CA VAL A 451 -6.20 20.92 9.35
C VAL A 451 -6.60 19.58 8.74
N LEU A 452 -7.42 19.59 7.68
CA LEU A 452 -7.81 18.37 6.99
C LEU A 452 -6.62 17.69 6.30
N ARG A 453 -5.72 18.46 5.68
CA ARG A 453 -4.51 17.92 5.03
C ARG A 453 -3.51 17.37 6.05
N THR A 454 -3.39 17.99 7.22
CA THR A 454 -2.56 17.47 8.30
C THR A 454 -3.19 16.22 8.94
N ALA A 455 -4.50 16.25 9.22
CA ALA A 455 -5.23 15.08 9.70
C ALA A 455 -5.15 13.92 8.70
N TRP A 456 -5.26 14.19 7.40
CA TRP A 456 -5.17 13.14 6.39
C TRP A 456 -3.75 12.58 6.30
N SER A 457 -2.73 13.43 6.37
CA SER A 457 -1.33 12.98 6.43
C SER A 457 -1.04 12.16 7.69
N GLU A 458 -1.71 12.45 8.81
CA GLU A 458 -1.59 11.68 10.05
C GLU A 458 -2.31 10.34 9.96
N ILE A 459 -3.52 10.28 9.39
CA ILE A 459 -4.23 8.99 9.24
C ILE A 459 -3.52 8.11 8.21
N VAL A 460 -3.03 8.65 7.08
CA VAL A 460 -2.22 7.88 6.11
C VAL A 460 -0.95 7.35 6.77
N ARG A 461 -0.31 8.16 7.62
CA ARG A 461 0.88 7.77 8.38
C ARG A 461 0.55 6.70 9.44
N VAL A 462 -0.58 6.80 10.12
CA VAL A 462 -1.04 5.80 11.10
C VAL A 462 -1.40 4.50 10.38
N LEU A 463 -2.09 4.55 9.24
CA LEU A 463 -2.35 3.36 8.42
C LEU A 463 -1.03 2.71 7.96
N MET A 464 -0.09 3.50 7.45
CA MET A 464 1.24 3.01 7.06
C MET A 464 2.02 2.41 8.23
N ASP A 465 2.03 3.05 9.41
CA ASP A 465 2.70 2.51 10.61
C ASP A 465 1.99 1.23 11.09
N THR A 466 0.66 1.13 10.98
CA THR A 466 -0.12 -0.05 11.39
C THR A 466 0.07 -1.22 10.42
N ILE A 467 0.10 -0.96 9.10
CA ILE A 467 0.42 -1.95 8.07
C ILE A 467 1.87 -2.43 8.21
N ARG A 468 2.80 -1.52 8.53
CA ARG A 468 4.20 -1.85 8.76
C ARG A 468 4.42 -2.68 10.02
N MET A 469 3.67 -2.42 11.09
CA MET A 469 3.76 -3.19 12.34
C MET A 469 2.95 -4.49 12.30
N GLY A 470 1.88 -4.58 11.49
CA GLY A 470 1.11 -5.80 11.28
C GLY A 470 1.75 -6.78 10.29
N GLY A 471 2.54 -6.27 9.34
CA GLY A 471 3.25 -7.09 8.34
C GLY A 471 4.62 -7.62 8.78
N SER A 472 5.27 -7.02 9.80
CA SER A 472 6.45 -7.62 10.42
C SER A 472 5.99 -8.59 11.51
N GLY A 473 5.58 -9.78 11.08
CA GLY A 473 5.21 -10.87 11.99
C GLY A 473 6.24 -11.04 13.11
N LEU A 474 5.70 -11.30 14.29
CA LEU A 474 6.43 -11.80 15.45
C LEU A 474 6.92 -13.21 15.09
N VAL A 475 8.07 -13.28 14.43
CA VAL A 475 8.87 -14.50 14.18
C VAL A 475 10.28 -14.23 14.67
#